data_AF-G5A7P4-F1
#
_entry.id   AF-G5A7P4-F1
#
_cell.length_a   1.000
_cell.length_b   1.000
_cell.length_c   1.000
_cell.angle_alpha   90.00
_cell.angle_beta   90.00
_cell.angle_gamma   90.00
#
_symmetry.space_group_name_H-M   'P 1'
#
loop_
_entity.id
_entity.type
_entity.pdbx_description
1 polymer ?
#
loop_
_entity_poly.entity_id
_entity_poly.type
_entity_poly.pdbx_seq_one_letter_code
_entity_poly.pdbx_strand_id
1 'polypeptide(L)'
;KVSKLKEWRDNPKWTAKVAAKQLGVAKGALMGWKKALWHLLDDPAALEALGDAFRKKGAGKKKRLKPYDVAPQLLAYKTSPLQSNSLDCGVYMLHYMHKVARFISEKRPDSVAEKMKSLTSGSFNVTKAGRSRSALLEALQKDKVAVTVIE
;
A
#
# COMPACT_ATOMS: atom_id res chain seq x y z
N LYS A 1 -2.21 -8.73 30.92
CA LYS A 1 -0.96 -7.92 30.94
C LYS A 1 -0.90 -7.08 32.21
N VAL A 2 -1.91 -6.22 32.44
CA VAL A 2 -2.05 -5.44 33.68
C VAL A 2 -2.03 -6.33 34.92
N SER A 3 -2.79 -7.43 34.95
CA SER A 3 -2.74 -8.37 36.09
C SER A 3 -1.33 -8.90 36.36
N LYS A 4 -0.61 -9.33 35.33
CA LYS A 4 0.80 -9.78 35.42
C LYS A 4 1.76 -8.68 35.90
N LEU A 5 1.51 -7.41 35.56
CA LEU A 5 2.33 -6.30 36.07
C LEU A 5 1.98 -5.96 37.53
N LYS A 6 0.71 -6.07 37.93
CA LYS A 6 0.29 -5.95 39.33
C LYS A 6 0.92 -7.06 40.17
N GLU A 7 0.83 -8.29 39.69
CA GLU A 7 1.48 -9.46 40.32
C GLU A 7 3.00 -9.29 40.44
N TRP A 8 3.68 -8.67 39.46
CA TRP A 8 5.10 -8.32 39.62
C TRP A 8 5.33 -7.18 40.62
N ARG A 9 4.47 -6.15 40.65
CA ARG A 9 4.55 -5.04 41.62
C ARG A 9 4.42 -5.55 43.05
N ASP A 10 3.52 -6.50 43.28
CA ASP A 10 3.24 -7.10 44.58
C ASP A 10 4.35 -8.07 45.03
N ASN A 11 5.28 -8.41 44.12
CA ASN A 11 6.45 -9.24 44.39
C ASN A 11 7.76 -8.46 44.14
N PRO A 12 8.11 -7.47 44.99
CA PRO A 12 9.25 -6.56 44.75
C PRO A 12 10.62 -7.26 44.74
N LYS A 13 10.73 -8.45 45.34
CA LYS A 13 11.94 -9.27 45.33
C LYS A 13 12.23 -9.90 43.96
N TRP A 14 11.26 -9.93 43.05
CA TRP A 14 11.45 -10.52 41.73
C TRP A 14 12.23 -9.57 40.83
N THR A 15 13.43 -10.01 40.45
CA THR A 15 14.15 -9.39 39.33
C THR A 15 13.38 -9.58 38.03
N ALA A 16 13.63 -8.74 37.03
CA ALA A 16 12.95 -8.83 35.73
C ALA A 16 13.09 -10.21 35.06
N LYS A 17 14.17 -10.95 35.33
CA LYS A 17 14.39 -12.31 34.82
C LYS A 17 13.48 -13.32 35.53
N VAL A 18 13.37 -13.21 36.86
CA VAL A 18 12.53 -14.07 37.69
C VAL A 18 11.05 -13.82 37.39
N ALA A 19 10.63 -12.54 37.35
CA ALA A 19 9.26 -12.17 37.03
C ALA A 19 8.84 -12.66 35.63
N ALA A 20 9.71 -12.51 34.62
CA ALA A 20 9.44 -13.02 33.28
C ALA A 20 9.22 -14.55 33.26
N LYS A 21 10.02 -15.29 34.03
CA LYS A 21 9.91 -16.74 34.16
C LYS A 21 8.63 -17.15 34.89
N GLN A 22 8.32 -16.52 36.03
CA GLN A 22 7.13 -16.83 36.82
C GLN A 22 5.83 -16.48 36.08
N LEU A 23 5.82 -15.38 35.35
CA LEU A 23 4.64 -14.90 34.63
C LEU A 23 4.47 -15.55 33.24
N GLY A 24 5.42 -16.40 32.81
CA GLY A 24 5.41 -17.05 31.49
C GLY A 24 5.44 -16.05 30.33
N VAL A 25 6.24 -14.98 30.43
CA VAL A 25 6.32 -13.92 29.41
C VAL A 25 7.78 -13.66 29.05
N ALA A 26 8.05 -13.40 27.76
CA ALA A 26 9.38 -12.97 27.33
C ALA A 26 9.82 -11.70 28.07
N LYS A 27 11.04 -11.69 28.63
CA LYS A 27 11.58 -10.57 29.43
C LYS A 27 11.46 -9.22 28.69
N GLY A 28 11.79 -9.19 27.39
CA GLY A 28 11.68 -7.97 26.59
C GLY A 28 10.25 -7.43 26.48
N ALA A 29 9.26 -8.32 26.36
CA ALA A 29 7.86 -7.93 26.33
C ALA A 29 7.39 -7.41 27.69
N LEU A 30 7.76 -8.08 28.78
CA LEU A 30 7.42 -7.67 30.15
C LEU A 30 8.01 -6.29 30.48
N MET A 31 9.27 -6.04 30.10
CA MET A 31 9.91 -4.74 30.27
C MET A 31 9.27 -3.64 29.40
N GLY A 32 8.88 -3.97 28.17
CA GLY A 32 8.14 -3.05 27.31
C GLY A 32 6.79 -2.66 27.91
N TRP A 33 6.07 -3.62 28.50
CA TRP A 33 4.82 -3.34 29.21
C TRP A 33 5.06 -2.51 30.47
N LYS A 34 6.10 -2.80 31.25
CA LYS A 34 6.49 -1.98 32.40
C LYS A 34 6.74 -0.54 31.99
N LYS A 35 7.54 -0.27 30.95
CA LYS A 35 7.80 1.09 30.49
C LYS A 35 6.51 1.85 30.11
N ALA A 36 5.53 1.17 29.52
CA ALA A 36 4.30 1.80 29.02
C ALA A 36 3.17 1.92 30.06
N LEU A 37 3.07 0.98 31.00
CA LEU A 37 1.88 0.80 31.85
C LEU A 37 2.12 0.98 33.34
N TRP A 38 3.37 0.98 33.82
CA TRP A 38 3.65 0.87 35.26
C TRP A 38 3.09 2.01 36.11
N HIS A 39 3.04 3.22 35.56
CA HIS A 39 2.49 4.41 36.24
C HIS A 39 0.96 4.48 36.20
N LEU A 40 0.33 3.67 35.35
CA LEU A 40 -1.11 3.73 35.07
C LEU A 40 -1.85 2.53 35.67
N LEU A 41 -1.16 1.66 36.41
CA LEU A 41 -1.75 0.43 36.96
C LEU A 41 -2.92 0.70 37.92
N ASP A 42 -2.95 1.88 38.53
CA ASP A 42 -3.91 2.31 39.54
C ASP A 42 -5.02 3.21 38.96
N ASP A 43 -4.91 3.61 37.68
CA ASP A 43 -5.90 4.44 36.99
C ASP A 43 -6.68 3.61 35.95
N PRO A 44 -7.90 3.15 36.28
CA PRO A 44 -8.70 2.35 35.38
C PRO A 44 -9.14 3.13 34.11
N ALA A 45 -9.32 4.44 34.19
CA ALA A 45 -9.70 5.28 33.05
C ALA A 45 -8.53 5.46 32.08
N ALA A 46 -7.31 5.66 32.59
CA ALA A 46 -6.11 5.73 31.76
C ALA A 46 -5.75 4.36 31.12
N LEU A 47 -6.07 3.25 31.80
CA LEU A 47 -5.91 1.90 31.24
C LEU A 47 -6.88 1.62 30.09
N GLU A 48 -8.13 2.07 30.18
CA GLU A 48 -9.10 2.00 29.09
C GLU A 48 -8.70 2.90 27.91
N ALA A 49 -8.28 4.13 28.18
CA ALA A 49 -7.81 5.08 27.17
C ALA A 49 -6.56 4.59 26.43
N LEU A 50 -5.76 3.71 27.05
CA LEU A 50 -4.58 3.10 26.41
C LEU A 50 -4.89 2.00 25.41
N GLY A 51 -6.17 1.69 25.14
CA GLY A 51 -6.62 0.57 24.31
C GLY A 51 -5.72 0.24 23.12
N ASP A 52 -5.59 1.16 22.15
CA ASP A 52 -4.83 0.97 20.91
C ASP A 52 -3.29 1.10 21.04
N ALA A 53 -2.74 1.30 22.24
CA ALA A 53 -1.30 1.45 22.45
C ALA A 53 -0.48 0.16 22.17
N PHE A 54 -1.16 -0.97 21.92
CA PHE A 54 -0.51 -2.24 21.64
C PHE A 54 -0.88 -2.83 20.28
N ARG A 55 0.14 -3.43 19.65
CA ARG A 55 0.02 -4.19 18.41
C ARG A 55 -1.08 -5.25 18.52
N LYS A 56 -2.13 -5.15 17.70
CA LYS A 56 -3.20 -6.16 17.58
C LYS A 56 -2.61 -7.52 17.18
N LYS A 57 -3.19 -8.61 17.70
CA LYS A 57 -2.78 -9.99 17.33
C LYS A 57 -2.98 -10.15 15.81
N GLY A 58 -1.91 -10.49 15.09
CA GLY A 58 -1.92 -10.59 13.61
C GLY A 58 -1.42 -9.34 12.87
N ALA A 59 -1.26 -8.19 13.52
CA ALA A 59 -0.61 -7.04 12.89
C ALA A 59 0.89 -7.35 12.76
N GLY A 60 1.33 -7.76 11.56
CA GLY A 60 2.73 -8.07 11.25
C GLY A 60 3.68 -6.89 11.53
N LYS A 61 4.99 -7.16 11.54
CA LYS A 61 6.02 -6.11 11.67
C LYS A 61 5.74 -5.02 10.63
N LYS A 62 5.72 -3.73 11.02
CA LYS A 62 5.65 -2.64 10.03
C LYS A 62 6.91 -2.79 9.17
N LYS A 63 6.75 -3.20 7.91
CA LYS A 63 7.86 -3.34 6.98
C LYS A 63 8.39 -1.93 6.74
N ARG A 64 9.64 -1.66 7.11
CA ARG A 64 10.31 -0.46 6.60
C ARG A 64 10.55 -0.75 5.12
N LEU A 65 9.87 -0.01 4.25
CA LEU A 65 10.10 -0.07 2.81
C LEU A 65 11.59 0.19 2.55
N LYS A 66 12.23 -0.67 1.76
CA LYS A 66 13.64 -0.46 1.40
C LYS A 66 13.70 0.66 0.34
N PRO A 67 14.84 1.34 0.16
CA PRO A 67 14.97 2.44 -0.81
C PRO A 67 14.51 2.08 -2.24
N TYR A 68 14.75 0.83 -2.66
CA TYR A 68 14.30 0.33 -3.97
C TYR A 68 12.79 0.04 -4.03
N ASP A 69 12.09 -0.08 -2.90
CA ASP A 69 10.62 -0.14 -2.86
C ASP A 69 10.01 1.27 -3.01
N VAL A 70 10.82 2.33 -2.88
CA VAL A 70 10.42 3.75 -3.05
C VAL A 70 10.65 4.22 -4.49
N ALA A 71 11.65 3.67 -5.18
CA ALA A 71 12.02 4.05 -6.55
C ALA A 71 10.86 3.94 -7.57
N PRO A 72 9.99 2.91 -7.54
CA PRO A 72 8.83 2.85 -8.43
C PRO A 72 7.83 3.98 -8.17
N GLN A 73 7.72 4.45 -6.91
CA GLN A 73 6.80 5.54 -6.55
C GLN A 73 7.35 6.91 -6.93
N LEU A 74 8.67 7.07 -7.02
CA LEU A 74 9.34 8.28 -7.50
C LEU A 74 9.17 8.51 -9.01
N LEU A 75 8.94 7.44 -9.78
CA LEU A 75 8.73 7.49 -11.24
C LEU A 75 7.28 7.18 -11.64
N ALA A 76 6.37 7.02 -10.68
CA ALA A 76 4.95 6.79 -10.95
C ALA A 76 4.24 8.10 -11.31
N TYR A 77 4.07 8.34 -12.61
CA TYR A 77 3.30 9.48 -13.10
C TYR A 77 1.80 9.17 -13.04
N LYS A 78 1.05 10.00 -12.29
CA LYS A 78 -0.42 9.91 -12.27
C LYS A 78 -0.98 10.36 -13.62
N THR A 79 -2.00 9.63 -14.09
CA THR A 79 -2.78 10.08 -15.24
C THR A 79 -3.72 11.21 -14.84
N SER A 80 -3.94 12.15 -15.74
CA SER A 80 -4.93 13.22 -15.56
C SER A 80 -5.76 13.36 -16.84
N PRO A 81 -7.04 12.95 -16.86
CA PRO A 81 -7.85 12.51 -15.73
C PRO A 81 -7.42 11.14 -15.15
N LEU A 82 -7.73 10.93 -13.87
CA LEU A 82 -7.71 9.62 -13.26
C LEU A 82 -8.90 8.81 -13.76
N GLN A 83 -8.74 7.50 -13.91
CA GLN A 83 -9.87 6.62 -14.17
C GLN A 83 -10.87 6.71 -13.01
N SER A 84 -12.15 6.73 -13.34
CA SER A 84 -13.24 6.75 -12.35
C SER A 84 -13.90 5.39 -12.14
N ASN A 85 -13.59 4.40 -12.98
CA ASN A 85 -14.14 3.05 -12.89
C ASN A 85 -13.01 2.00 -12.81
N SER A 86 -13.35 0.78 -12.39
CA SER A 86 -12.42 -0.34 -12.24
C SER A 86 -12.24 -1.18 -13.51
N LEU A 87 -13.01 -0.92 -14.56
CA LEU A 87 -13.06 -1.76 -15.76
C LEU A 87 -12.13 -1.27 -16.89
N ASP A 88 -11.85 0.03 -16.93
CA ASP A 88 -11.13 0.68 -18.04
C ASP A 88 -9.63 0.86 -17.80
N CYS A 89 -9.07 0.29 -16.73
CA CYS A 89 -7.65 0.46 -16.41
C CYS A 89 -6.73 0.04 -17.57
N GLY A 90 -7.05 -1.06 -18.24
CA GLY A 90 -6.35 -1.49 -19.45
C GLY A 90 -6.41 -0.47 -20.58
N VAL A 91 -7.59 0.11 -20.81
CA VAL A 91 -7.81 1.10 -21.88
C VAL A 91 -7.04 2.40 -21.61
N TYR A 92 -7.02 2.87 -20.36
CA TYR A 92 -6.22 4.02 -19.96
C TYR A 92 -4.72 3.75 -20.12
N MET A 93 -4.23 2.58 -19.70
CA MET A 93 -2.83 2.19 -19.88
C MET A 93 -2.43 2.21 -21.36
N LEU A 94 -3.21 1.56 -22.23
CA LEU A 94 -2.95 1.52 -23.66
C LEU A 94 -2.93 2.92 -24.30
N HIS A 95 -3.88 3.78 -23.93
CA HIS A 95 -3.93 5.15 -24.44
C HIS A 95 -2.65 5.94 -24.14
N TYR A 96 -2.21 5.93 -22.87
CA TYR A 96 -1.03 6.69 -22.47
C TYR A 96 0.27 6.04 -22.94
N MET A 97 0.35 4.71 -23.00
CA MET A 97 1.48 4.01 -23.63
C MET A 97 1.61 4.39 -25.10
N HIS A 98 0.51 4.39 -25.86
CA HIS A 98 0.52 4.83 -27.26
C HIS A 98 0.98 6.28 -27.41
N LYS A 99 0.49 7.18 -26.55
CA LYS A 99 0.87 8.60 -26.57
C LYS A 99 2.37 8.81 -26.27
N VAL A 100 2.92 8.07 -25.30
CA VAL A 100 4.35 8.09 -24.99
C VAL A 100 5.17 7.50 -26.13
N ALA A 101 4.78 6.35 -26.67
CA ALA A 101 5.44 5.70 -27.80
C ALA A 101 5.48 6.61 -29.04
N ARG A 102 4.35 7.26 -29.36
CA ARG A 102 4.26 8.22 -30.45
C ARG A 102 5.21 9.40 -30.26
N PHE A 103 5.29 9.96 -29.05
CA PHE A 103 6.24 11.03 -28.73
C PHE A 103 7.70 10.59 -28.94
N ILE A 104 8.06 9.39 -28.48
CA ILE A 104 9.40 8.84 -28.66
C ILE A 104 9.72 8.65 -30.16
N SER A 105 8.80 8.06 -30.92
CA SER A 105 9.00 7.81 -32.35
C SER A 105 9.13 9.09 -33.16
N GLU A 106 8.32 10.11 -32.86
CA GLU A 106 8.29 11.38 -33.60
C GLU A 106 9.41 12.34 -33.19
N LYS A 107 9.76 12.42 -31.90
CA LYS A 107 10.68 13.44 -31.37
C LYS A 107 12.06 12.89 -31.04
N ARG A 108 12.22 11.57 -30.93
CA ARG A 108 13.47 10.88 -30.58
C ARG A 108 14.24 11.57 -29.44
N PRO A 109 13.58 11.84 -28.29
CA PRO A 109 14.21 12.56 -27.20
C PRO A 109 15.25 11.68 -26.50
N ASP A 110 16.32 12.29 -26.00
CA ASP A 110 17.30 11.58 -25.16
C ASP A 110 16.70 11.15 -23.81
N SER A 111 15.63 11.81 -23.36
CA SER A 111 14.87 11.47 -22.15
C SER A 111 13.41 11.88 -22.24
N VAL A 112 12.52 11.08 -21.66
CA VAL A 112 11.08 11.40 -21.55
C VAL A 112 10.70 12.00 -20.20
N ALA A 113 11.59 12.00 -19.20
CA ALA A 113 11.27 12.30 -17.80
C ALA A 113 10.57 13.66 -17.61
N GLU A 114 11.08 14.70 -18.28
CA GLU A 114 10.52 16.05 -18.19
C GLU A 114 9.14 16.18 -18.87
N LYS A 115 8.88 15.34 -19.88
CA LYS A 115 7.63 15.36 -20.65
C LYS A 115 6.58 14.40 -20.12
N MET A 116 6.94 13.40 -19.31
CA MET A 116 6.03 12.39 -18.80
C MET A 116 4.77 12.97 -18.16
N LYS A 117 4.87 14.02 -17.32
CA LYS A 117 3.69 14.67 -16.71
C LYS A 117 2.70 15.19 -17.76
N SER A 118 3.20 15.74 -18.86
CA SER A 118 2.36 16.23 -19.97
C SER A 118 1.82 15.08 -20.83
N LEU A 119 2.62 14.02 -21.00
CA LEU A 119 2.24 12.83 -21.76
C LEU A 119 1.14 12.04 -21.04
N THR A 120 1.18 11.95 -19.71
CA THR A 120 0.14 11.31 -18.88
C THR A 120 -1.05 12.21 -18.55
N SER A 121 -1.10 13.43 -19.11
CA SER A 121 -2.22 14.37 -18.93
C SER A 121 -2.97 14.61 -20.24
N GLY A 122 -4.25 14.96 -20.17
CA GLY A 122 -5.04 15.29 -21.35
C GLY A 122 -6.54 15.32 -21.08
N SER A 123 -7.32 14.93 -22.07
CA SER A 123 -8.79 14.91 -22.02
C SER A 123 -9.36 13.49 -22.13
N PHE A 124 -8.55 12.46 -21.87
CA PHE A 124 -8.96 11.06 -21.93
C PHE A 124 -9.73 10.69 -20.66
N ASN A 125 -11.05 10.93 -20.71
CA ASN A 125 -11.99 10.70 -19.62
C ASN A 125 -12.81 9.41 -19.84
N VAL A 126 -13.71 9.11 -18.90
CA VAL A 126 -14.55 7.88 -18.92
C VAL A 126 -15.31 7.69 -20.23
N THR A 127 -15.84 8.76 -20.81
CA THR A 127 -16.58 8.68 -22.09
C THR A 127 -15.66 8.28 -23.23
N LYS A 128 -14.45 8.83 -23.29
CA LYS A 128 -13.46 8.45 -24.32
C LYS A 128 -12.95 7.03 -24.11
N ALA A 129 -12.71 6.64 -22.86
CA ALA A 129 -12.33 5.28 -22.53
C ALA A 129 -13.39 4.26 -22.95
N GLY A 130 -14.66 4.53 -22.68
CA GLY A 130 -15.78 3.69 -23.13
C GLY A 130 -15.83 3.55 -24.66
N ARG A 131 -15.65 4.65 -25.40
CA ARG A 131 -15.58 4.62 -26.87
C ARG A 131 -14.37 3.81 -27.37
N SER A 132 -13.19 4.02 -26.80
CA SER A 132 -11.99 3.26 -27.13
C SER A 132 -12.17 1.77 -26.87
N ARG A 133 -12.82 1.40 -25.76
CA ARG A 133 -13.15 0.00 -25.45
C ARG A 133 -14.05 -0.61 -26.51
N SER A 134 -15.13 0.07 -26.89
CA SER A 134 -16.03 -0.42 -27.95
C SER A 134 -15.31 -0.56 -29.29
N ALA A 135 -14.49 0.42 -29.67
CA ALA A 135 -13.72 0.36 -30.92
C ALA A 135 -12.70 -0.79 -30.92
N LEU A 136 -12.01 -1.03 -29.79
CA LEU A 136 -11.10 -2.16 -29.65
C LEU A 136 -11.84 -3.50 -29.78
N LEU A 137 -13.02 -3.62 -29.17
CA LEU A 137 -13.82 -4.83 -29.27
C LEU A 137 -14.28 -5.10 -30.71
N GLU A 138 -14.73 -4.06 -31.42
CA GLU A 138 -15.14 -4.17 -32.82
C GLU A 138 -13.96 -4.58 -33.73
N ALA A 139 -12.78 -3.99 -33.54
CA ALA A 139 -11.58 -4.35 -34.28
C ALA A 139 -11.20 -5.83 -34.04
N LEU A 140 -11.18 -6.27 -32.78
CA LEU A 140 -10.88 -7.66 -32.42
C LEU A 140 -11.92 -8.65 -32.98
N GLN A 141 -13.18 -8.24 -33.11
CA GLN A 141 -14.22 -9.07 -33.74
C GLN A 141 -14.01 -9.19 -35.24
N LYS A 142 -13.65 -8.10 -35.93
CA LYS A 142 -13.31 -8.11 -37.36
C LYS A 142 -12.11 -9.00 -37.64
N ASP A 143 -11.07 -8.91 -36.82
CA ASP A 143 -9.86 -9.72 -36.97
C ASP A 143 -10.16 -11.22 -36.78
N LYS A 144 -11.06 -11.58 -35.86
CA LYS A 144 -11.50 -12.98 -35.69
C LYS A 144 -12.22 -13.51 -36.93
N VAL A 145 -13.10 -12.70 -37.53
CA VAL A 145 -13.81 -13.09 -38.75
C VAL A 145 -12.84 -13.24 -39.93
N ALA A 146 -11.84 -12.36 -40.04
CA ALA A 146 -10.81 -12.45 -41.08
C ALA A 146 -9.99 -13.75 -40.98
N VAL A 147 -9.67 -14.21 -39.76
CA VAL A 147 -8.95 -15.48 -39.57
C VAL A 147 -9.79 -16.69 -39.97
N THR A 148 -11.10 -16.68 -39.72
CA THR A 148 -12.01 -17.79 -40.07
C THR A 148 -12.39 -17.89 -41.56
N VAL A 149 -12.13 -16.85 -42.36
CA VAL A 149 -12.46 -16.82 -43.80
C VAL A 149 -11.27 -17.26 -44.67
N ILE A 150 -10.09 -17.46 -44.07
CA ILE A 150 -8.86 -17.88 -44.76
C ILE A 150 -8.57 -19.38 -44.56
N GLU A 151 -9.44 -20.11 -43.85
CA GLU A 151 -9.46 -21.59 -43.79
C GLU A 151 -10.42 -22.19 -44.82
#